data_AF-A0A7C1YXM3-F1
#
_entry.id   AF-A0A7C1YXM3-F1
#
_cell.length_a   1.000
_cell.length_b   1.000
_cell.length_c   1.000
_cell.angle_alpha   90.00
_cell.angle_beta   90.00
_cell.angle_gamma   90.00
#
_symmetry.space_group_name_H-M   'P 1'
#
loop_
_entity.id
_entity.type
_entity.pdbx_description
1 polymer ?
#
loop_
_entity_poly.entity_id
_entity_poly.type
_entity_poly.pdbx_seq_one_letter_code
_entity_poly.pdbx_strand_id
1 'polypeptide(L)'
;MRLPGTGLFWGTATLMAAVVLCLAPVRTQAQGDYTYNDNFDDSRNNFAESDSYRHSVFWPQGAFPPPEPYLYYVENESGRELGFGGRHGQPAFLGYRFPTGPEQSHRAVSGSLKIDVRFPYGGVLASSLSSRLLYSVSADGVDWSDPEELEPGSHNIPIASVRGACHIVLLGTEVLIDNLRVQLSTPPANIYVPGNYSTIQEAIDASDDGDVIQVAPGTYSGPGNRDIHIGGKAITLRGDGA
;
A
#
# COMPACT_ATOMS: atom_id res chain seq x y z
N MET A 1 -9.94 55.25 49.93
CA MET A 1 -10.37 53.83 49.89
C MET A 1 -11.33 53.64 48.74
N ARG A 2 -10.87 53.04 47.62
CA ARG A 2 -11.62 52.34 46.56
C ARG A 2 -10.60 51.86 45.53
N LEU A 3 -10.41 50.55 45.42
CA LEU A 3 -9.57 49.89 44.42
C LEU A 3 -10.42 49.62 43.17
N PRO A 4 -9.88 49.75 41.94
CA PRO A 4 -10.50 49.18 40.74
C PRO A 4 -10.13 47.70 40.62
N GLY A 5 -11.13 46.85 40.41
CA GLY A 5 -10.96 45.41 40.23
C GLY A 5 -10.34 45.06 38.88
N THR A 6 -9.31 44.23 38.91
CA THR A 6 -8.75 43.54 37.74
C THR A 6 -9.40 42.17 37.61
N GLY A 7 -10.07 41.93 36.49
CA GLY A 7 -10.66 40.64 36.16
C GLY A 7 -9.58 39.61 35.83
N LEU A 8 -9.66 38.43 36.47
CA LEU A 8 -8.92 37.25 36.02
C LEU A 8 -9.69 36.61 34.85
N PHE A 9 -9.18 36.77 33.64
CA PHE A 9 -9.54 35.92 32.50
C PHE A 9 -8.85 34.57 32.69
N TRP A 10 -9.61 33.53 33.01
CA TRP A 10 -9.14 32.14 32.90
C TRP A 10 -9.31 31.73 31.44
N GLY A 11 -8.25 31.84 30.65
CA GLY A 11 -8.17 31.15 29.37
C GLY A 11 -8.00 29.67 29.64
N THR A 12 -9.07 28.89 29.54
CA THR A 12 -8.97 27.42 29.50
C THR A 12 -8.26 27.05 28.20
N ALA A 13 -6.96 26.76 28.30
CA ALA A 13 -6.23 26.12 27.23
C ALA A 13 -6.80 24.71 27.05
N THR A 14 -7.67 24.54 26.07
CA THR A 14 -8.14 23.23 25.64
C THR A 14 -6.97 22.53 24.96
N LEU A 15 -6.30 21.67 25.72
CA LEU A 15 -5.31 20.74 25.19
C LEU A 15 -6.08 19.73 24.30
N MET A 16 -6.17 20.00 23.00
CA MET A 16 -6.53 18.99 22.02
C MET A 16 -5.37 17.99 21.99
N ALA A 17 -5.44 16.97 22.84
CA ALA A 17 -4.60 15.79 22.67
C ALA A 17 -5.07 15.11 21.37
N ALA A 18 -4.39 15.40 20.27
CA ALA A 18 -4.42 14.54 19.11
C ALA A 18 -3.82 13.21 19.57
N VAL A 19 -4.67 12.23 19.89
CA VAL A 19 -4.21 10.86 20.10
C VAL A 19 -3.76 10.37 18.73
N VAL A 20 -2.45 10.43 18.48
CA VAL A 20 -1.84 9.71 17.36
C VAL A 20 -1.96 8.24 17.73
N LEU A 21 -2.92 7.55 17.12
CA LEU A 21 -3.09 6.12 17.31
C LEU A 21 -1.94 5.45 16.53
N CYS A 22 -0.93 4.93 17.23
CA CYS A 22 0.07 4.06 16.61
C CYS A 22 -0.65 2.80 16.12
N LEU A 23 -0.90 2.71 14.81
CA LEU A 23 -1.58 1.59 14.18
C LEU A 23 -0.55 0.70 13.50
N ALA A 24 -0.52 -0.58 13.87
CA ALA A 24 0.09 -1.60 13.02
C ALA A 24 -0.51 -1.50 11.61
N PRO A 25 0.24 -1.82 10.55
CA PRO A 25 -0.26 -1.67 9.21
C PRO A 25 -1.49 -2.52 9.04
N VAL A 26 -2.54 -1.90 8.52
CA VAL A 26 -3.78 -2.60 8.22
C VAL A 26 -3.58 -3.29 6.89
N ARG A 27 -3.48 -4.61 6.92
CA ARG A 27 -3.54 -5.48 5.75
C ARG A 27 -4.90 -6.14 5.73
N THR A 28 -5.78 -5.68 4.86
CA THR A 28 -7.11 -6.28 4.73
C THR A 28 -7.32 -6.69 3.30
N GLN A 29 -7.75 -7.93 3.11
CA GLN A 29 -8.24 -8.45 1.84
C GLN A 29 -9.70 -8.86 2.04
N ALA A 30 -10.61 -8.21 1.32
CA ALA A 30 -12.04 -8.47 1.40
C ALA A 30 -12.66 -8.32 0.02
N GLN A 31 -13.37 -9.34 -0.47
CA GLN A 31 -14.17 -9.26 -1.69
C GLN A 31 -13.43 -8.69 -2.92
N GLY A 32 -12.19 -9.12 -3.15
CA GLY A 32 -11.36 -8.64 -4.27
C GLY A 32 -10.67 -7.29 -4.04
N ASP A 33 -10.99 -6.60 -2.94
CA ASP A 33 -10.30 -5.38 -2.50
C ASP A 33 -9.15 -5.73 -1.55
N TYR A 34 -8.02 -5.06 -1.75
CA TYR A 34 -6.84 -5.13 -0.90
C TYR A 34 -6.48 -3.73 -0.40
N THR A 35 -6.23 -3.61 0.90
CA THR A 35 -5.73 -2.39 1.52
C THR A 35 -4.45 -2.67 2.30
N TYR A 36 -3.48 -1.79 2.14
CA TYR A 36 -2.27 -1.68 2.97
C TYR A 36 -2.18 -0.25 3.47
N ASN A 37 -1.97 -0.04 4.76
CA ASN A 37 -1.73 1.30 5.30
C ASN A 37 -0.55 1.23 6.27
N ASP A 38 0.47 2.06 6.09
CA ASP A 38 1.59 2.21 7.00
C ASP A 38 1.89 3.70 7.19
N ASN A 39 1.73 4.17 8.43
CA ASN A 39 2.05 5.54 8.84
C ASN A 39 3.43 5.63 9.49
N PHE A 40 4.22 4.55 9.45
CA PHE A 40 5.57 4.44 10.00
C PHE A 40 5.72 4.76 11.49
N ASP A 41 4.62 4.90 12.24
CA ASP A 41 4.61 5.40 13.61
C ASP A 41 4.64 4.29 14.69
N ASP A 42 4.46 3.01 14.32
CA ASP A 42 4.56 1.92 15.30
C ASP A 42 6.01 1.64 15.69
N SER A 43 6.45 2.22 16.82
CA SER A 43 7.79 2.02 17.37
C SER A 43 8.07 0.61 17.88
N ARG A 44 7.04 -0.24 18.02
CA ARG A 44 7.19 -1.62 18.51
C ARG A 44 7.57 -2.58 17.41
N ASN A 45 7.22 -2.27 16.16
CA ASN A 45 7.43 -3.13 15.00
C ASN A 45 7.78 -2.29 13.76
N ASN A 46 8.96 -2.51 13.18
CA ASN A 46 9.39 -1.85 11.95
C ASN A 46 8.73 -2.53 10.74
N PHE A 47 7.46 -2.26 10.52
CA PHE A 47 6.70 -2.97 9.47
C PHE A 47 7.20 -2.70 8.06
N ALA A 48 7.69 -1.48 7.78
CA ALA A 48 8.35 -1.19 6.51
C ALA A 48 9.53 -2.14 6.23
N GLU A 49 10.28 -2.54 7.25
CA GLU A 49 11.38 -3.51 7.15
C GLU A 49 10.86 -4.92 6.92
N SER A 50 9.81 -5.34 7.64
CA SER A 50 9.27 -6.71 7.49
C SER A 50 8.45 -6.94 6.21
N ASP A 51 7.83 -5.89 5.69
CA ASP A 51 6.82 -5.99 4.62
C ASP A 51 7.39 -5.65 3.24
N SER A 52 8.48 -4.90 3.21
CA SER A 52 9.22 -4.68 1.98
C SER A 52 9.97 -5.96 1.58
N TYR A 53 9.95 -6.28 0.29
CA TYR A 53 10.66 -7.45 -0.23
C TYR A 53 12.12 -7.12 -0.57
N ARG A 54 12.44 -5.81 -0.64
CA ARG A 54 13.74 -5.28 -1.02
C ARG A 54 13.92 -3.89 -0.44
N HIS A 55 14.96 -3.67 0.36
CA HIS A 55 15.22 -2.36 0.96
C HIS A 55 16.71 -2.15 1.28
N SER A 56 17.12 -0.89 1.44
CA SER A 56 18.39 -0.51 2.05
C SER A 56 18.41 -0.91 3.53
N VAL A 57 19.60 -0.93 4.15
CA VAL A 57 19.73 -1.25 5.57
C VAL A 57 18.95 -0.25 6.43
N PHE A 58 18.18 -0.73 7.40
CA PHE A 58 17.57 0.13 8.41
C PHE A 58 18.61 0.48 9.48
N TRP A 59 18.85 1.77 9.68
CA TRP A 59 19.90 2.28 10.54
C TRP A 59 19.31 3.04 11.75
N PRO A 60 19.85 2.82 12.97
CA PRO A 60 19.36 3.50 14.16
C PRO A 60 19.51 5.03 14.09
N GLN A 61 18.51 5.75 14.58
CA GLN A 61 18.57 7.20 14.71
C GLN A 61 19.69 7.62 15.67
N GLY A 62 20.43 8.68 15.32
CA GLY A 62 21.50 9.24 16.17
C GLY A 62 22.82 8.46 16.14
N ALA A 63 22.90 7.32 15.44
CA ALA A 63 24.16 6.63 15.18
C ALA A 63 24.93 7.29 14.03
N PHE A 64 26.26 7.11 13.99
CA PHE A 64 27.07 7.55 12.85
C PHE A 64 26.55 6.88 11.56
N PRO A 65 26.31 7.63 10.46
CA PRO A 65 25.76 7.06 9.24
C PRO A 65 26.65 5.95 8.65
N PRO A 66 26.07 4.85 8.14
CA PRO A 66 26.84 3.76 7.56
C PRO A 66 27.49 4.22 6.24
N PRO A 67 28.53 3.51 5.77
CA PRO A 67 29.22 3.83 4.51
C PRO A 67 28.42 3.43 3.25
N GLU A 68 27.11 3.21 3.36
CA GLU A 68 26.20 2.77 2.30
C GLU A 68 24.84 3.47 2.42
N PRO A 69 23.97 3.46 1.38
CA PRO A 69 22.64 4.01 1.47
C PRO A 69 21.77 3.27 2.50
N TYR A 70 20.99 4.01 3.28
CA TYR A 70 20.26 3.49 4.43
C TYR A 70 18.86 4.10 4.58
N LEU A 71 17.99 3.38 5.27
CA LEU A 71 16.70 3.86 5.75
C LEU A 71 16.81 4.15 7.24
N TYR A 72 16.05 5.11 7.75
CA TYR A 72 16.07 5.44 9.18
C TYR A 72 14.73 6.02 9.60
N TYR A 73 14.38 5.86 10.87
CA TYR A 73 13.20 6.49 11.42
C TYR A 73 13.56 7.83 12.07
N VAL A 74 12.70 8.83 11.90
CA VAL A 74 12.84 10.15 12.54
C VAL A 74 11.62 10.41 13.40
N GLU A 75 11.85 10.59 14.70
CA GLU A 75 10.83 11.10 15.60
C GLU A 75 10.66 12.62 15.45
N ASN A 76 9.42 13.08 15.39
CA ASN A 76 9.00 14.48 15.37
C ASN A 76 7.80 14.70 16.32
N GLU A 77 7.30 15.93 16.43
CA GLU A 77 6.18 16.26 17.34
C GLU A 77 4.86 15.54 16.99
N SER A 78 4.72 15.08 15.75
CA SER A 78 3.52 14.42 15.21
C SER A 78 3.62 12.90 15.17
N GLY A 79 4.76 12.31 15.55
CA GLY A 79 5.01 10.87 15.50
C GLY A 79 6.36 10.54 14.87
N ARG A 80 6.45 9.40 14.19
CA ARG A 80 7.66 8.89 13.54
C ARG A 80 7.47 8.75 12.04
N GLU A 81 8.42 9.27 11.26
CA GLU A 81 8.44 9.18 9.78
C GLU A 81 9.58 8.28 9.29
N LEU A 82 9.50 7.80 8.04
CA LEU A 82 10.56 7.01 7.41
C LEU A 82 11.44 7.88 6.50
N GLY A 83 12.74 7.87 6.75
CA GLY A 83 13.74 8.64 6.02
C GLY A 83 14.65 7.80 5.12
N PHE A 84 15.12 8.43 4.04
CA PHE A 84 16.06 7.87 3.06
C PHE A 84 17.39 8.62 3.12
N GLY A 85 18.43 7.93 3.54
CA GLY A 85 19.81 8.42 3.60
C GLY A 85 20.62 7.93 2.40
N GLY A 86 20.73 8.75 1.36
CA GLY A 86 21.61 8.45 0.23
C GLY A 86 23.09 8.52 0.62
N ARG A 87 23.98 7.95 -0.21
CA ARG A 87 25.42 7.93 0.03
C ARG A 87 26.20 8.09 -1.27
N HIS A 88 27.09 9.08 -1.35
CA HIS A 88 27.96 9.32 -2.51
C HIS A 88 27.22 9.34 -3.87
N GLY A 89 26.03 9.95 -3.91
CA GLY A 89 25.19 10.02 -5.11
C GLY A 89 24.35 8.78 -5.38
N GLN A 90 24.42 7.75 -4.53
CA GLN A 90 23.54 6.58 -4.59
C GLN A 90 22.34 6.78 -3.65
N PRO A 91 21.11 6.67 -4.14
CA PRO A 91 19.92 6.77 -3.29
C PRO A 91 19.74 5.50 -2.45
N ALA A 92 19.11 5.66 -1.28
CA ALA A 92 18.54 4.55 -0.54
C ALA A 92 17.29 4.04 -1.27
N PHE A 93 16.92 2.77 -1.07
CA PHE A 93 15.76 2.18 -1.74
C PHE A 93 14.82 1.47 -0.77
N LEU A 94 13.53 1.46 -1.11
CA LEU A 94 12.47 0.74 -0.42
C LEU A 94 11.49 0.19 -1.45
N GLY A 95 11.32 -1.13 -1.48
CA GLY A 95 10.57 -1.85 -2.51
C GLY A 95 9.47 -2.72 -1.92
N TYR A 96 8.25 -2.53 -2.40
CA TYR A 96 7.09 -3.32 -2.00
C TYR A 96 6.53 -4.12 -3.16
N ARG A 97 5.93 -5.26 -2.81
CA ARG A 97 5.07 -6.06 -3.68
C ARG A 97 3.71 -6.12 -3.00
N PHE A 98 2.69 -5.61 -3.68
CA PHE A 98 1.30 -5.63 -3.24
C PHE A 98 0.48 -6.58 -4.11
N PRO A 99 -0.43 -7.40 -3.55
CA PRO A 99 -0.65 -7.62 -2.12
C PRO A 99 0.60 -8.16 -1.40
N THR A 100 0.81 -7.72 -0.16
CA THR A 100 1.85 -8.28 0.72
C THR A 100 1.39 -9.62 1.29
N GLY A 101 2.30 -10.58 1.42
CA GLY A 101 2.01 -11.93 1.90
C GLY A 101 2.07 -13.02 0.81
N PRO A 102 1.79 -14.28 1.18
CA PRO A 102 2.01 -15.42 0.30
C PRO A 102 0.89 -15.63 -0.73
N GLU A 103 -0.30 -15.07 -0.53
CA GLU A 103 -1.41 -15.22 -1.46
C GLU A 103 -1.16 -14.42 -2.73
N GLN A 104 -1.26 -15.11 -3.87
CA GLN A 104 -1.11 -14.52 -5.19
C GLN A 104 -2.42 -14.70 -5.93
N SER A 105 -3.13 -13.59 -6.17
CA SER A 105 -4.09 -13.58 -7.26
C SER A 105 -3.32 -13.54 -8.58
N HIS A 106 -3.79 -14.26 -9.59
CA HIS A 106 -3.29 -14.14 -10.96
C HIS A 106 -4.15 -13.18 -11.79
N ARG A 107 -5.13 -12.51 -11.18
CA ARG A 107 -6.06 -11.62 -11.89
C ARG A 107 -5.51 -10.24 -12.07
N ALA A 108 -6.06 -9.53 -13.06
CA ALA A 108 -5.76 -8.12 -13.18
C ALA A 108 -6.22 -7.36 -11.93
N VAL A 109 -5.31 -6.61 -11.31
CA VAL A 109 -5.56 -5.70 -10.20
C VAL A 109 -5.26 -4.28 -10.65
N SER A 110 -6.01 -3.32 -10.11
CA SER A 110 -5.76 -1.90 -10.34
C SER A 110 -6.12 -1.09 -9.12
N GLY A 111 -5.53 0.09 -8.98
CA GLY A 111 -5.84 0.99 -7.90
C GLY A 111 -4.77 2.06 -7.75
N SER A 112 -4.44 2.40 -6.51
CA SER A 112 -3.47 3.46 -6.26
C SER A 112 -2.63 3.26 -5.02
N LEU A 113 -1.45 3.88 -5.04
CA LEU A 113 -0.58 4.10 -3.89
C LEU A 113 -0.59 5.59 -3.54
N LYS A 114 -0.95 5.91 -2.31
CA LYS A 114 -0.82 7.23 -1.72
C LYS A 114 0.40 7.28 -0.83
N ILE A 115 1.10 8.42 -0.84
CA ILE A 115 2.29 8.65 -0.04
C ILE A 115 2.47 10.15 0.18
N ASP A 116 2.89 10.54 1.38
CA ASP A 116 3.28 11.89 1.70
C ASP A 116 4.81 11.99 1.66
N VAL A 117 5.31 13.06 1.04
CA VAL A 117 6.75 13.30 0.82
C VAL A 117 7.16 14.62 1.45
N ARG A 118 8.26 14.62 2.21
CA ARG A 118 8.77 15.81 2.88
C ARG A 118 10.29 15.89 2.77
N PHE A 119 10.81 17.06 2.42
CA PHE A 119 12.25 17.31 2.45
C PHE A 119 12.63 17.98 3.79
N PRO A 120 13.64 17.45 4.51
CA PRO A 120 14.01 17.93 5.84
C PRO A 120 14.58 19.37 5.84
N TYR A 121 15.07 19.86 4.71
CA TYR A 121 15.64 21.21 4.56
C TYR A 121 14.79 22.09 3.63
N GLY A 122 13.63 22.56 4.12
CA GLY A 122 12.66 23.35 3.33
C GLY A 122 12.87 24.87 3.33
N GLY A 123 14.03 25.39 2.91
CA GLY A 123 14.29 26.85 2.86
C GLY A 123 14.75 27.36 1.49
N VAL A 124 14.44 28.62 1.15
CA VAL A 124 14.78 29.33 -0.11
C VAL A 124 16.29 29.46 -0.40
N LEU A 125 17.16 28.90 0.47
CA LEU A 125 18.60 28.77 0.26
C LEU A 125 19.10 27.31 0.21
N ALA A 126 18.21 26.32 0.28
CA ALA A 126 18.57 24.91 0.28
C ALA A 126 18.80 24.42 -1.16
N SER A 127 19.96 24.79 -1.68
CA SER A 127 20.63 24.11 -2.80
C SER A 127 21.15 22.72 -2.39
N SER A 128 20.38 21.93 -1.64
CA SER A 128 20.60 20.49 -1.68
C SER A 128 20.05 20.00 -3.01
N LEU A 129 20.84 20.09 -4.07
CA LEU A 129 20.59 19.43 -5.37
C LEU A 129 20.53 17.89 -5.22
N SER A 130 20.52 17.37 -3.98
CA SER A 130 20.57 15.95 -3.65
C SER A 130 19.25 15.45 -3.05
N SER A 131 18.40 16.30 -2.45
CA SER A 131 17.10 15.87 -1.92
C SER A 131 16.17 15.48 -3.05
N ARG A 132 15.75 14.21 -3.08
CA ARG A 132 14.82 13.71 -4.10
C ARG A 132 14.16 12.41 -3.67
N LEU A 133 12.97 12.17 -4.19
CA LEU A 133 12.31 10.87 -4.18
C LEU A 133 11.88 10.52 -5.60
N LEU A 134 12.35 9.38 -6.08
CA LEU A 134 11.90 8.78 -7.32
C LEU A 134 11.07 7.53 -7.01
N TYR A 135 10.16 7.19 -7.91
CA TYR A 135 9.49 5.90 -7.90
C TYR A 135 9.49 5.25 -9.28
N SER A 136 9.49 3.93 -9.29
CA SER A 136 9.22 3.11 -10.47
C SER A 136 8.21 2.03 -10.10
N VAL A 137 7.37 1.64 -11.05
CA VAL A 137 6.36 0.59 -10.88
C VAL A 137 6.57 -0.54 -11.87
N SER A 138 6.14 -1.74 -11.50
CA SER A 138 6.19 -2.92 -12.36
C SER A 138 5.02 -3.87 -12.09
N ALA A 139 4.45 -4.41 -13.17
CA ALA A 139 3.38 -5.41 -13.08
C ALA A 139 3.91 -6.82 -12.74
N ASP A 140 5.20 -7.08 -12.89
CA ASP A 140 5.78 -8.42 -12.73
C ASP A 140 7.12 -8.46 -12.00
N GLY A 141 7.65 -7.31 -11.60
CA GLY A 141 8.93 -7.18 -10.91
C GLY A 141 10.14 -7.27 -11.85
N VAL A 142 9.92 -7.45 -13.15
CA VAL A 142 10.95 -7.59 -14.19
C VAL A 142 10.97 -6.39 -15.11
N ASP A 143 9.82 -6.01 -15.66
CA ASP A 143 9.67 -4.87 -16.55
C ASP A 143 9.23 -3.63 -15.76
N TRP A 144 10.10 -2.64 -15.64
CA TRP A 144 9.90 -1.45 -14.81
C TRP A 144 9.63 -0.20 -15.66
N SER A 145 8.76 0.68 -15.15
CA SER A 145 8.61 2.03 -15.69
C SER A 145 9.89 2.85 -15.55
N ASP A 146 10.05 3.87 -16.38
CA ASP A 146 11.06 4.90 -16.15
C ASP A 146 10.85 5.53 -14.76
N PRO A 147 11.92 5.92 -14.04
CA PRO A 147 11.79 6.58 -12.74
C PRO A 147 11.13 7.95 -12.87
N GLU A 148 10.11 8.18 -12.06
CA GLU A 148 9.39 9.45 -11.95
C GLU A 148 9.66 10.12 -10.61
N GLU A 149 9.79 11.45 -10.60
CA GLU A 149 10.12 12.23 -9.40
C GLU A 149 8.88 12.72 -8.68
N LEU A 150 8.90 12.63 -7.34
CA LEU A 150 7.87 13.16 -6.45
C LEU A 150 8.39 14.38 -5.70
N GLU A 151 7.72 15.50 -5.92
CA GLU A 151 7.93 16.74 -5.16
C GLU A 151 7.43 16.61 -3.71
N PRO A 152 7.77 17.54 -2.80
CA PRO A 152 7.16 17.57 -1.48
C PRO A 152 5.63 17.73 -1.55
N GLY A 153 4.91 16.93 -0.75
CA GLY A 153 3.44 16.93 -0.68
C GLY A 153 2.83 15.53 -0.71
N SER A 154 1.51 15.48 -0.79
CA SER A 154 0.74 14.23 -0.91
C SER A 154 0.57 13.81 -2.35
N HIS A 155 0.91 12.56 -2.66
CA HIS A 155 0.81 12.00 -4.01
C HIS A 155 -0.13 10.82 -4.07
N ASN A 156 -0.68 10.58 -5.26
CA ASN A 156 -1.53 9.43 -5.55
C ASN A 156 -1.10 8.81 -6.88
N ILE A 157 -0.33 7.74 -6.81
CA ILE A 157 0.27 7.04 -7.94
C ILE A 157 -0.68 5.93 -8.40
N PRO A 158 -1.15 5.95 -9.66
CA PRO A 158 -1.92 4.85 -10.20
C PRO A 158 -1.03 3.61 -10.36
N ILE A 159 -1.51 2.45 -9.92
CA ILE A 159 -0.82 1.18 -10.07
C ILE A 159 -1.78 0.12 -10.60
N ALA A 160 -1.30 -0.73 -11.51
CA ALA A 160 -2.06 -1.83 -12.06
C ALA A 160 -1.13 -2.97 -12.48
N SER A 161 -1.67 -4.18 -12.47
CA SER A 161 -0.97 -5.37 -12.93
C SER A 161 -1.97 -6.35 -13.50
N VAL A 162 -1.66 -6.97 -14.64
CA VAL A 162 -2.47 -8.07 -15.20
C VAL A 162 -2.17 -9.42 -14.53
N ARG A 163 -1.18 -9.47 -13.64
CA ARG A 163 -0.70 -10.70 -12.98
C ARG A 163 -1.01 -10.73 -11.48
N GLY A 164 -1.84 -9.80 -11.01
CA GLY A 164 -2.34 -9.74 -9.63
C GLY A 164 -1.34 -9.27 -8.58
N ALA A 165 -0.18 -8.77 -9.01
CA ALA A 165 0.80 -8.17 -8.13
C ALA A 165 1.37 -6.88 -8.72
N CYS A 166 1.33 -5.80 -7.95
CA CYS A 166 1.97 -4.54 -8.26
C CYS A 166 3.27 -4.42 -7.47
N HIS A 167 4.37 -4.16 -8.17
CA HIS A 167 5.66 -3.86 -7.55
C HIS A 167 5.91 -2.36 -7.63
N ILE A 168 6.43 -1.79 -6.55
CA ILE A 168 6.91 -0.41 -6.52
C ILE A 168 8.29 -0.38 -5.87
N VAL A 169 9.17 0.46 -6.39
CA VAL A 169 10.44 0.80 -5.76
C VAL A 169 10.51 2.31 -5.62
N LEU A 170 10.76 2.75 -4.40
CA LEU A 170 11.07 4.13 -4.04
C LEU A 170 12.59 4.27 -3.93
N LEU A 171 13.16 5.31 -4.54
CA LEU A 171 14.58 5.65 -4.47
C LEU A 171 14.70 7.06 -3.89
N GLY A 172 15.30 7.20 -2.71
CA GLY A 172 15.34 8.46 -1.97
C GLY A 172 16.75 8.89 -1.61
N THR A 173 16.98 10.21 -1.58
CA THR A 173 18.15 10.83 -0.96
C THR A 173 17.67 12.02 -0.15
N GLU A 174 18.00 12.06 1.15
CA GLU A 174 17.63 13.16 2.06
C GLU A 174 16.14 13.54 1.96
N VAL A 175 15.28 12.53 2.08
CA VAL A 175 13.81 12.68 2.00
C VAL A 175 13.15 11.85 3.07
N LEU A 176 12.05 12.37 3.60
CA LEU A 176 11.15 11.69 4.54
C LEU A 176 9.85 11.33 3.80
N ILE A 177 9.28 10.18 4.12
CA ILE A 177 7.97 9.74 3.67
C ILE A 177 7.06 9.41 4.86
N ASP A 178 5.76 9.59 4.63
CA ASP A 178 4.72 9.22 5.58
C ASP A 178 3.45 8.71 4.87
N ASN A 179 2.54 8.10 5.62
CA ASN A 179 1.19 7.71 5.21
C ASN A 179 1.14 6.89 3.90
N LEU A 180 2.00 5.88 3.77
CA LEU A 180 1.99 4.97 2.64
C LEU A 180 0.71 4.13 2.68
N ARG A 181 -0.18 4.33 1.70
CA ARG A 181 -1.44 3.61 1.61
C ARG A 181 -1.64 3.04 0.23
N VAL A 182 -1.94 1.76 0.14
CA VAL A 182 -2.28 1.08 -1.11
C VAL A 182 -3.71 0.61 -1.06
N GLN A 183 -4.44 0.87 -2.12
CA GLN A 183 -5.76 0.31 -2.38
C GLN A 183 -5.71 -0.35 -3.75
N LEU A 184 -6.00 -1.64 -3.81
CA LEU A 184 -6.15 -2.40 -5.05
C LEU A 184 -7.53 -3.02 -5.07
N SER A 185 -8.12 -3.09 -6.25
CA SER A 185 -9.34 -3.84 -6.48
C SER A 185 -9.16 -4.78 -7.66
N THR A 186 -9.83 -5.92 -7.57
CA THR A 186 -9.96 -6.89 -8.64
C THR A 186 -11.38 -6.79 -9.17
N PRO A 187 -11.60 -6.37 -10.43
CA PRO A 187 -12.96 -6.29 -10.95
C PRO A 187 -13.58 -7.69 -11.04
N PRO A 188 -14.88 -7.84 -10.70
CA PRO A 188 -15.60 -9.10 -10.89
C PRO A 188 -15.54 -9.58 -12.35
N ALA A 189 -15.36 -10.88 -12.55
CA ALA A 189 -15.40 -11.50 -13.85
C ALA A 189 -16.73 -12.21 -14.11
N ASN A 190 -17.14 -12.21 -15.38
CA ASN A 190 -18.14 -13.15 -15.87
C ASN A 190 -17.43 -14.40 -16.39
N ILE A 191 -17.74 -15.55 -15.80
CA ILE A 191 -17.16 -16.86 -16.12
C ILE A 191 -18.25 -17.73 -16.76
N TYR A 192 -18.01 -18.26 -17.96
CA TYR A 192 -19.02 -19.00 -18.72
C TYR A 192 -18.78 -20.51 -18.65
N VAL A 193 -19.88 -21.27 -18.44
CA VAL A 193 -19.91 -22.73 -18.42
C VAL A 193 -21.02 -23.25 -19.35
N PRO A 194 -20.70 -24.03 -20.40
CA PRO A 194 -19.36 -24.17 -20.96
C PRO A 194 -18.89 -22.85 -21.58
N GLY A 195 -17.57 -22.68 -21.67
CA GLY A 195 -16.95 -21.52 -22.33
C GLY A 195 -15.54 -21.30 -21.83
N ASN A 196 -15.42 -20.72 -20.63
CA ASN A 196 -14.14 -20.60 -19.93
C ASN A 196 -13.73 -21.92 -19.29
N TYR A 197 -14.71 -22.63 -18.73
CA TYR A 197 -14.52 -23.93 -18.09
C TYR A 197 -15.50 -24.96 -18.63
N SER A 198 -15.11 -26.23 -18.54
CA SER A 198 -15.93 -27.34 -19.03
C SER A 198 -16.96 -27.79 -18.00
N THR A 199 -16.68 -27.53 -16.72
CA THR A 199 -17.53 -27.92 -15.60
C THR A 199 -17.83 -26.76 -14.65
N ILE A 200 -18.92 -26.89 -13.89
CA ILE A 200 -19.34 -25.88 -12.91
C ILE A 200 -18.32 -25.77 -11.77
N GLN A 201 -17.78 -26.89 -11.29
CA GLN A 201 -16.82 -26.89 -10.18
C GLN A 201 -15.48 -26.25 -10.58
N GLU A 202 -14.96 -26.51 -11.78
CA GLU A 202 -13.75 -25.83 -12.28
C GLU A 202 -13.94 -24.30 -12.33
N ALA A 203 -15.13 -23.84 -12.74
CA ALA A 203 -15.45 -22.42 -12.74
C ALA A 203 -15.44 -21.83 -11.31
N ILE A 204 -16.04 -22.53 -10.34
CA ILE A 204 -16.05 -22.12 -8.93
C ILE A 204 -14.66 -22.09 -8.33
N ASP A 205 -13.85 -23.11 -8.60
CA ASP A 205 -12.49 -23.22 -8.08
C ASP A 205 -11.62 -22.07 -8.57
N ALA A 206 -11.86 -21.61 -9.81
CA ALA A 206 -11.18 -20.47 -10.41
C ALA A 206 -11.83 -19.10 -10.13
N SER A 207 -13.00 -19.06 -9.51
CA SER A 207 -13.68 -17.82 -9.16
C SER A 207 -13.08 -17.17 -7.92
N ASP A 208 -13.03 -15.84 -7.94
CA ASP A 208 -12.81 -15.01 -6.75
C ASP A 208 -14.15 -14.42 -6.29
N ASP A 209 -14.18 -13.92 -5.05
CA ASP A 209 -15.36 -13.26 -4.50
C ASP A 209 -15.86 -12.13 -5.42
N GLY A 210 -17.18 -12.06 -5.61
CA GLY A 210 -17.85 -11.11 -6.50
C GLY A 210 -18.07 -11.62 -7.93
N ASP A 211 -17.40 -12.68 -8.36
CA ASP A 211 -17.56 -13.24 -9.71
C ASP A 211 -18.97 -13.75 -9.99
N VAL A 212 -19.32 -13.73 -11.27
CA VAL A 212 -20.57 -14.29 -11.79
C VAL A 212 -20.26 -15.46 -12.72
N ILE A 213 -20.67 -16.66 -12.32
CA ILE A 213 -20.64 -17.86 -13.16
C ILE A 213 -21.97 -17.97 -13.91
N GLN A 214 -21.88 -17.90 -15.23
CA GLN A 214 -22.96 -17.98 -16.21
C GLN A 214 -23.01 -19.39 -16.78
N VAL A 215 -24.03 -20.16 -16.39
CA VAL A 215 -24.23 -21.53 -16.88
C VAL A 215 -25.20 -21.51 -18.06
N ALA A 216 -24.69 -21.78 -19.26
CA ALA A 216 -25.52 -21.83 -20.47
C ALA A 216 -26.56 -22.97 -20.38
N PRO A 217 -27.69 -22.86 -21.11
CA PRO A 217 -28.70 -23.91 -21.11
C PRO A 217 -28.14 -25.29 -21.51
N GLY A 218 -28.37 -26.30 -20.67
CA GLY A 218 -27.87 -27.65 -20.91
C GLY A 218 -28.10 -28.61 -19.75
N THR A 219 -27.83 -29.90 -19.99
CA THR A 219 -27.80 -30.93 -18.93
C THR A 219 -26.35 -31.20 -18.53
N TYR A 220 -25.99 -30.82 -17.32
CA TYR A 220 -24.63 -30.99 -16.78
C TYR A 220 -24.61 -32.25 -15.91
N SER A 221 -23.76 -33.20 -16.27
CA SER A 221 -23.63 -34.48 -15.58
C SER A 221 -22.18 -34.91 -15.49
N GLY A 222 -21.90 -35.90 -14.64
CA GLY A 222 -20.54 -36.36 -14.36
C GLY A 222 -19.79 -35.53 -13.31
N PRO A 223 -18.55 -35.91 -13.00
CA PRO A 223 -17.70 -35.19 -12.04
C PRO A 223 -17.57 -33.70 -12.37
N GLY A 224 -17.54 -32.84 -11.35
CA GLY A 224 -17.44 -31.38 -11.51
C GLY A 224 -18.75 -30.67 -11.91
N ASN A 225 -19.80 -31.44 -12.23
CA ASN A 225 -21.13 -30.92 -12.60
C ASN A 225 -22.24 -31.37 -11.64
N ARG A 226 -21.87 -32.12 -10.60
CA ARG A 226 -22.70 -32.58 -9.49
C ARG A 226 -21.90 -32.41 -8.20
N ASP A 227 -22.58 -32.46 -7.05
CA ASP A 227 -21.95 -32.34 -5.73
C ASP A 227 -21.15 -31.02 -5.58
N ILE A 228 -21.72 -29.93 -6.09
CA ILE A 228 -21.06 -28.63 -6.22
C ILE A 228 -20.72 -28.02 -4.85
N HIS A 229 -19.48 -27.57 -4.70
CA HIS A 229 -18.96 -26.97 -3.48
C HIS A 229 -18.48 -25.53 -3.72
N ILE A 230 -19.15 -24.56 -3.08
CA ILE A 230 -18.85 -23.11 -3.24
C ILE A 230 -17.60 -22.67 -2.46
N GLY A 231 -17.13 -23.46 -1.49
CA GLY A 231 -15.90 -23.15 -0.75
C GLY A 231 -15.96 -21.90 0.13
N GLY A 232 -17.17 -21.39 0.42
CA GLY A 232 -17.35 -20.13 1.17
C GLY A 232 -17.10 -18.86 0.35
N LYS A 233 -16.89 -18.97 -0.96
CA LYS A 233 -16.71 -17.83 -1.86
C LYS A 233 -18.02 -17.05 -2.03
N ALA A 234 -17.93 -15.73 -2.04
CA ALA A 234 -19.05 -14.83 -2.28
C ALA A 234 -19.32 -14.65 -3.78
N ILE A 235 -19.70 -15.73 -4.47
CA ILE A 235 -19.91 -15.76 -5.93
C ILE A 235 -21.39 -15.86 -6.30
N THR A 236 -21.74 -15.43 -7.52
CA THR A 236 -23.06 -15.64 -8.10
C THR A 236 -23.00 -16.77 -9.12
N LEU A 237 -23.65 -17.89 -8.85
CA LEU A 237 -23.89 -18.94 -9.85
C LEU A 237 -25.31 -18.79 -10.40
N ARG A 238 -25.45 -18.55 -11.71
CA ARG A 238 -26.77 -18.41 -12.35
C ARG A 238 -26.83 -19.08 -13.72
N GLY A 239 -28.02 -19.51 -14.11
CA GLY A 239 -28.28 -19.92 -15.50
C GLY A 239 -28.34 -18.69 -16.40
N ASP A 240 -27.72 -18.75 -17.57
CA ASP A 240 -27.70 -17.67 -18.57
C ASP A 240 -29.00 -17.66 -19.42
N GLY A 241 -30.14 -17.89 -18.78
CA GLY A 241 -31.43 -18.04 -19.44
C GLY A 241 -31.88 -16.76 -20.15
N ALA A 242 -32.34 -16.92 -21.39
CA ALA A 242 -33.15 -15.92 -22.11
C ALA A 242 -34.57 -15.83 -21.54
#